data_AF-A0A4Y2K098-F1
#
_entry.id   AF-A0A4Y2K098-F1
#
_cell.length_a   1.000
_cell.length_b   1.000
_cell.length_c   1.000
_cell.angle_alpha   90.00
_cell.angle_beta   90.00
_cell.angle_gamma   90.00
#
_symmetry.space_group_name_H-M   'P 1'
#
loop_
_entity.id
_entity.type
_entity.pdbx_description
1 polymer ?
#
loop_
_entity_poly.entity_id
_entity_poly.type
_entity_poly.pdbx_seq_one_letter_code
_entity_poly.pdbx_strand_id
1 'polypeptide(L)'
;MTHYSRWPVQPPGLAARIKINLAISIQKYVGGNIGISNTEETATESREASIAKEEFTLEKTSRRRATEKTVVWKTFKSFVFLICLIFLIIQSVEFFNIYYKYPTTIVTEVTVAKEFKLPAITLCFKTTISFKDFCSYEPDQCEKPRNMEEFCWKHIYDCSNGTTNSKIPKQDDDTIEIMQRYLLNDSYNDALLFEDYEYASKARTFIENHKDDFLYIKCYSDNLHLYQSRSEPKTRKFDFNHKARDWFFRIWLDQMEIEPFYPPDDPQAFIAIHSPFVPIVLADLHAIRQGETYEIYVQLASIHLFIFCYKG
;
A
#
# COMPACT_ATOMS: atom_id res chain seq x y z
N MET A 1 -15.25 14.00 10.56
CA MET A 1 -16.21 13.62 11.62
C MET A 1 -16.01 12.14 11.89
N THR A 2 -15.11 11.80 12.79
CA THR A 2 -14.67 10.43 13.08
C THR A 2 -15.60 9.83 14.14
N HIS A 3 -16.39 8.83 13.74
CA HIS A 3 -17.23 8.06 14.65
C HIS A 3 -16.37 7.07 15.43
N TYR A 4 -16.13 7.34 16.72
CA TYR A 4 -15.66 6.32 17.67
C TYR A 4 -16.86 5.50 18.14
N SER A 5 -17.03 4.30 17.61
CA SER A 5 -17.93 3.29 18.17
C SER A 5 -17.29 2.65 19.41
N ARG A 6 -17.87 2.93 20.59
CA ARG A 6 -17.54 2.28 21.87
C ARG A 6 -18.20 0.90 21.88
N TRP A 7 -17.41 -0.17 21.81
CA TRP A 7 -17.88 -1.56 21.87
C TRP A 7 -17.76 -2.14 23.29
N PRO A 8 -18.59 -3.14 23.66
CA PRO A 8 -18.70 -3.64 25.01
C PRO A 8 -17.48 -4.46 25.42
N VAL A 9 -17.07 -4.27 26.68
CA VAL A 9 -16.00 -5.03 27.34
C VAL A 9 -16.44 -6.48 27.50
N GLN A 10 -15.73 -7.39 26.84
CA GLN A 10 -15.93 -8.84 26.95
C GLN A 10 -15.29 -9.32 28.27
N PRO A 11 -15.96 -10.18 29.07
CA PRO A 11 -15.42 -10.63 30.34
C PRO A 11 -14.20 -11.55 30.13
N PRO A 12 -13.06 -11.32 30.84
CA PRO A 12 -11.86 -12.12 30.69
C PRO A 12 -11.97 -13.37 31.57
N GLY A 13 -11.96 -14.56 30.98
CA GLY A 13 -12.15 -15.79 31.74
C GLY A 13 -12.02 -17.08 30.94
N LEU A 14 -10.99 -17.19 30.10
CA LEU A 14 -10.51 -18.48 29.59
C LEU A 14 -9.07 -18.28 29.13
N ALA A 15 -8.13 -19.07 29.68
CA ALA A 15 -6.74 -19.11 29.25
C ALA A 15 -6.71 -19.29 27.73
N ALA A 16 -6.32 -18.24 27.01
CA ALA A 16 -6.52 -18.18 25.58
C ALA A 16 -5.44 -19.01 24.89
N ARG A 17 -5.85 -20.12 24.25
CA ARG A 17 -5.17 -20.52 23.03
C ARG A 17 -5.29 -19.34 22.08
N ILE A 18 -4.19 -18.67 21.82
CA ILE A 18 -4.16 -17.47 20.99
C ILE A 18 -4.18 -17.93 19.55
N LYS A 19 -5.37 -18.21 19.03
CA LYS A 19 -5.52 -18.52 17.62
C LYS A 19 -5.82 -17.24 16.86
N ILE A 20 -4.82 -16.71 16.18
CA ILE A 20 -5.06 -15.67 15.19
C ILE A 20 -5.46 -16.39 13.91
N ASN A 21 -6.75 -16.32 13.58
CA ASN A 21 -7.24 -16.63 12.25
C ASN A 21 -7.06 -15.39 11.39
N LEU A 22 -6.07 -15.42 10.51
CA LEU A 22 -6.01 -14.44 9.44
C LEU A 22 -6.55 -15.08 8.19
N ALA A 23 -7.52 -14.44 7.58
CA ALA A 23 -8.11 -14.93 6.36
C ALA A 23 -8.27 -13.75 5.39
N ILE A 24 -7.55 -13.83 4.28
CA ILE A 24 -7.46 -12.73 3.32
C ILE A 24 -8.29 -13.07 2.08
N SER A 25 -9.22 -12.18 1.74
CA SER A 25 -10.12 -12.33 0.61
C SER A 25 -9.90 -11.19 -0.39
N ILE A 26 -10.04 -11.51 -1.68
CA ILE A 26 -9.99 -10.52 -2.77
C ILE A 26 -11.38 -10.43 -3.36
N GLN A 27 -12.03 -9.29 -3.16
CA GLN A 27 -13.36 -9.07 -3.73
C GLN A 27 -13.26 -8.77 -5.21
N LYS A 28 -13.98 -9.57 -6.01
CA LYS A 28 -14.25 -9.26 -7.41
C LYS A 28 -15.38 -8.24 -7.46
N TYR A 29 -15.04 -6.94 -7.55
CA TYR A 29 -16.05 -5.93 -7.83
C TYR A 29 -16.58 -6.11 -9.26
N VAL A 30 -17.87 -6.44 -9.37
CA VAL A 30 -18.62 -6.32 -10.62
C VAL A 30 -18.97 -4.83 -10.74
N GLY A 31 -18.39 -4.16 -11.72
CA GLY A 31 -18.43 -2.70 -11.86
C GLY A 31 -19.83 -2.11 -11.68
N GLY A 32 -20.02 -1.36 -10.59
CA GLY A 32 -21.07 -0.37 -10.49
C GLY A 32 -20.65 0.87 -11.29
N ASN A 33 -21.55 1.37 -12.13
CA ASN A 33 -21.34 2.60 -12.90
C ASN A 33 -21.03 3.76 -11.95
N ILE A 34 -19.75 4.16 -11.87
CA ILE A 34 -19.37 5.44 -11.32
C ILE A 34 -19.60 6.45 -12.44
N GLY A 35 -20.70 7.19 -12.35
CA GLY A 35 -20.99 8.32 -13.22
C GLY A 35 -19.96 9.41 -13.00
N ILE A 36 -18.91 9.40 -13.81
CA ILE A 36 -18.00 10.54 -13.96
C ILE A 36 -18.73 11.52 -14.87
N SER A 37 -19.18 12.64 -14.31
CA SER A 37 -19.70 13.75 -15.11
C SER A 37 -18.55 14.33 -15.93
N ASN A 38 -18.55 14.02 -17.22
CA ASN A 38 -17.64 14.64 -18.17
C ASN A 38 -17.87 16.15 -18.18
N THR A 39 -16.78 16.90 -18.07
CA THR A 39 -16.73 18.31 -18.47
C THR A 39 -17.17 18.40 -19.92
N GLU A 40 -18.17 19.25 -20.15
CA GLU A 40 -18.83 19.49 -21.43
C GLU A 40 -17.80 19.97 -22.47
N GLU A 41 -17.32 19.05 -23.30
CA GLU A 41 -16.53 19.36 -24.48
C GLU A 41 -17.48 19.96 -25.51
N THR A 42 -17.42 21.29 -25.68
CA THR A 42 -18.23 22.02 -26.64
C THR A 42 -17.74 21.72 -28.05
N ALA A 43 -18.17 20.59 -28.61
CA ALA A 43 -18.03 20.28 -30.02
C ALA A 43 -18.84 21.31 -30.83
N THR A 44 -18.14 22.23 -31.49
CA THR A 44 -18.78 23.17 -32.42
C THR A 44 -19.02 22.45 -33.74
N GLU A 45 -20.29 22.14 -33.98
CA GLU A 45 -20.79 21.49 -35.18
C GLU A 45 -20.67 22.39 -36.42
N SER A 46 -20.26 21.77 -37.52
CA SER A 46 -20.61 22.04 -38.92
C SER A 46 -20.73 23.49 -39.42
N ARG A 47 -19.86 23.85 -40.37
CA ARG A 47 -20.23 24.80 -41.41
C ARG A 47 -19.82 24.27 -42.79
N GLU A 48 -20.71 23.48 -43.37
CA GLU A 48 -20.87 23.43 -44.82
C GLU A 48 -21.26 24.83 -45.33
N ALA A 49 -20.51 25.33 -46.30
CA ALA A 49 -20.91 26.50 -47.08
C ALA A 49 -20.57 26.27 -48.56
N SER A 50 -21.56 25.68 -49.24
CA SER A 50 -22.03 26.04 -50.58
C SER A 50 -20.99 26.53 -51.60
N ILE A 51 -20.70 25.64 -52.55
CA ILE A 51 -20.20 25.99 -53.88
C ILE A 51 -21.30 26.79 -54.59
N ALA A 52 -21.12 28.11 -54.72
CA ALA A 52 -21.92 28.93 -55.61
C ALA A 52 -21.19 29.07 -56.95
N LYS A 53 -21.90 28.71 -58.03
CA LYS A 53 -21.46 28.76 -59.42
C LYS A 53 -22.45 29.67 -60.16
N GLU A 54 -22.06 30.91 -60.45
CA GLU A 54 -22.70 31.89 -61.36
C GLU A 54 -21.92 33.21 -61.19
N GLU A 55 -21.72 34.11 -62.16
CA GLU A 55 -21.95 34.13 -63.59
C GLU A 55 -21.02 35.24 -64.14
N PHE A 56 -20.55 35.09 -65.36
CA PHE A 56 -19.58 35.96 -66.00
C PHE A 56 -20.32 37.04 -66.80
N THR A 57 -20.66 38.19 -66.20
CA THR A 57 -21.10 39.37 -66.95
C THR A 57 -20.05 40.48 -66.86
N LEU A 58 -19.25 40.50 -67.92
CA LEU A 58 -18.34 41.53 -68.34
C LEU A 58 -19.12 42.83 -68.59
N GLU A 59 -19.00 43.81 -67.68
CA GLU A 59 -19.37 45.19 -67.98
C GLU A 59 -18.13 46.09 -67.96
N LYS A 60 -17.72 46.44 -69.17
CA LYS A 60 -16.70 47.45 -69.48
C LYS A 60 -17.19 48.81 -68.99
N THR A 61 -16.59 49.38 -67.95
CA THR A 61 -16.36 50.83 -67.83
C THR A 61 -15.40 51.16 -66.69
N SER A 62 -14.55 52.17 -66.89
CA SER A 62 -13.61 52.79 -65.92
C SER A 62 -12.16 52.26 -65.82
N ARG A 63 -11.43 52.26 -66.94
CA ARG A 63 -9.97 52.03 -66.97
C ARG A 63 -9.10 53.15 -66.36
N ARG A 64 -9.67 54.16 -65.68
CA ARG A 64 -8.92 55.25 -65.01
C ARG A 64 -9.06 55.29 -63.48
N ARG A 65 -9.80 54.36 -62.86
CA ARG A 65 -10.01 54.29 -61.38
C ARG A 65 -9.53 52.97 -60.75
N ALA A 66 -8.73 52.20 -61.49
CA ALA A 66 -8.30 50.84 -61.11
C ALA A 66 -6.94 50.79 -60.39
N THR A 67 -6.12 51.83 -60.51
CA THR A 67 -4.77 51.89 -59.91
C THR A 67 -4.77 52.28 -58.43
N GLU A 68 -5.77 53.03 -57.94
CA GLU A 68 -5.90 53.34 -56.50
C GLU A 68 -6.53 52.18 -55.71
N LYS A 69 -7.46 51.44 -56.32
CA LYS A 69 -8.14 50.31 -55.65
C LYS A 69 -7.18 49.16 -55.32
N THR A 70 -6.11 48.96 -56.08
CA THR A 70 -5.12 47.91 -55.80
C THR A 70 -4.25 48.24 -54.58
N VAL A 71 -3.92 49.51 -54.37
CA VAL A 71 -3.12 49.96 -53.22
C VAL A 71 -3.94 49.85 -51.94
N VAL A 72 -5.15 50.40 -51.91
CA VAL A 72 -6.04 50.34 -50.73
C VAL A 72 -6.37 48.89 -50.37
N TRP A 73 -6.65 48.04 -51.35
CA TRP A 73 -6.91 46.61 -51.13
C TRP A 73 -5.68 45.86 -50.60
N LYS A 74 -4.48 46.18 -51.09
CA LYS A 74 -3.23 45.60 -50.60
C LYS A 74 -2.95 46.03 -49.16
N THR A 75 -3.20 47.29 -48.82
CA THR A 75 -3.06 47.82 -47.45
C THR A 75 -4.08 47.18 -46.50
N PHE A 76 -5.35 47.06 -46.92
CA PHE A 76 -6.38 46.37 -46.14
C PHE A 76 -6.00 44.91 -45.88
N LYS A 77 -5.57 44.16 -46.92
CA LYS A 77 -5.06 42.79 -46.76
C LYS A 77 -3.89 42.71 -45.79
N SER A 78 -2.96 43.67 -45.86
CA SER A 78 -1.83 43.75 -44.93
C SER A 78 -2.28 43.98 -43.49
N PHE A 79 -3.28 44.84 -43.26
CA PHE A 79 -3.78 45.13 -41.91
C PHE A 79 -4.52 43.93 -41.32
N VAL A 80 -5.38 43.27 -42.11
CA VAL A 80 -6.05 42.02 -41.71
C VAL A 80 -5.01 40.94 -41.39
N PHE A 81 -3.97 40.79 -42.21
CA PHE A 81 -2.89 39.85 -41.97
C PHE A 81 -2.13 40.15 -40.66
N LEU A 82 -1.80 41.42 -40.39
CA LEU A 82 -1.14 41.82 -39.15
C LEU A 82 -2.00 41.55 -37.91
N ILE A 83 -3.30 41.85 -37.97
CA ILE A 83 -4.24 41.52 -36.89
C ILE A 83 -4.26 40.00 -36.64
N CYS A 84 -4.36 39.19 -37.70
CA CYS A 84 -4.33 37.73 -37.57
C CYS A 84 -3.01 37.23 -36.96
N LEU A 85 -1.87 37.82 -37.37
CA LEU A 85 -0.55 37.47 -36.84
C LEU A 85 -0.45 37.79 -35.34
N ILE A 86 -0.98 38.93 -34.89
CA ILE A 86 -0.99 39.31 -33.47
C ILE A 86 -1.83 38.30 -32.65
N PHE A 87 -3.03 37.94 -33.12
CA PHE A 87 -3.85 36.94 -32.44
C PHE A 87 -3.16 35.56 -32.37
N LEU A 88 -2.50 35.14 -33.45
CA LEU A 88 -1.72 33.90 -33.46
C LEU A 88 -0.58 33.92 -32.44
N ILE A 89 0.15 35.03 -32.30
CA ILE A 89 1.23 35.17 -31.29
C ILE A 89 0.66 35.10 -29.87
N ILE A 90 -0.45 35.81 -29.59
CA ILE A 90 -1.08 35.80 -28.25
C ILE A 90 -1.52 34.37 -27.89
N GLN A 91 -2.26 33.70 -28.78
CA GLN A 91 -2.69 32.31 -28.56
C GLN A 91 -1.52 31.35 -28.40
N SER A 92 -0.44 31.55 -29.17
CA SER A 92 0.78 30.73 -29.03
C SER A 92 1.41 30.92 -27.66
N VAL A 93 1.57 32.16 -27.18
CA VAL A 93 2.14 32.45 -25.86
C VAL A 93 1.29 31.87 -24.74
N GLU A 94 -0.04 31.97 -24.82
CA GLU A 94 -0.95 31.35 -23.85
C GLU A 94 -0.81 29.83 -23.84
N PHE A 95 -0.79 29.20 -25.02
CA PHE A 95 -0.58 27.76 -25.14
C PHE A 95 0.78 27.33 -24.58
N PHE A 96 1.86 28.06 -24.90
CA PHE A 96 3.18 27.81 -24.32
C PHE A 96 3.17 27.95 -22.80
N ASN A 97 2.51 28.98 -22.26
CA ASN A 97 2.40 29.17 -20.81
C ASN A 97 1.64 28.03 -20.12
N ILE A 98 0.60 27.47 -20.76
CA ILE A 98 -0.11 26.29 -20.24
C ILE A 98 0.80 25.06 -20.35
N TYR A 99 1.45 24.86 -21.50
CA TYR A 99 2.35 23.74 -21.74
C TYR A 99 3.49 23.69 -20.72
N TYR A 100 4.14 24.83 -20.43
CA TYR A 100 5.22 24.91 -19.43
C TYR A 100 4.75 24.76 -17.98
N LYS A 101 3.45 24.83 -17.70
CA LYS A 101 2.90 24.45 -16.40
C LYS A 101 2.78 22.93 -16.22
N TYR A 102 2.94 22.16 -17.30
CA TYR A 102 2.78 20.71 -17.32
C TYR A 102 1.51 20.24 -16.59
N PRO A 103 0.31 20.71 -16.99
CA PRO A 103 -0.92 20.29 -16.36
C PRO A 103 -1.06 18.77 -16.51
N THR A 104 -1.17 18.07 -15.39
CA THR A 104 -1.42 16.63 -15.37
C THR A 104 -2.88 16.37 -15.03
N THR A 105 -3.53 15.49 -15.79
CA THR A 105 -4.88 14.99 -15.49
C THR A 105 -4.77 13.60 -14.89
N ILE A 106 -5.48 13.36 -13.79
CA ILE A 106 -5.53 12.04 -13.16
C ILE A 106 -6.69 11.29 -13.80
N VAL A 107 -6.38 10.23 -14.54
CA VAL A 107 -7.39 9.31 -15.10
C VAL A 107 -7.47 8.10 -14.19
N THR A 108 -8.66 7.82 -13.65
CA THR A 108 -8.91 6.62 -12.85
C THR A 108 -9.70 5.61 -13.68
N GLU A 109 -9.17 4.40 -13.80
CA GLU A 109 -9.82 3.31 -14.52
C GLU A 109 -9.98 2.12 -13.58
N VAL A 110 -11.20 1.60 -13.45
CA VAL A 110 -11.49 0.40 -12.66
C VAL A 110 -11.68 -0.76 -13.62
N THR A 111 -10.68 -1.61 -13.72
CA THR A 111 -10.74 -2.80 -14.56
C THR A 111 -10.80 -4.07 -13.71
N VAL A 112 -11.58 -5.04 -14.18
CA VAL A 112 -11.57 -6.39 -13.59
C VAL A 112 -10.50 -7.19 -14.31
N ALA A 113 -9.29 -7.22 -13.74
CA ALA A 113 -8.21 -8.02 -14.28
C ALA A 113 -8.56 -9.52 -14.21
N LYS A 114 -8.36 -10.24 -15.32
CA LYS A 114 -8.56 -11.71 -15.36
C LYS A 114 -7.51 -12.44 -14.52
N GLU A 115 -6.31 -11.89 -14.45
CA GLU A 115 -5.19 -12.41 -13.69
C GLU A 115 -4.51 -11.24 -12.97
N PHE A 116 -4.06 -11.47 -11.74
CA PHE A 116 -3.22 -10.52 -11.02
C PHE A 116 -2.08 -11.25 -10.30
N LYS A 117 -0.98 -10.52 -10.12
CA LYS A 117 0.16 -10.98 -9.31
C LYS A 117 -0.25 -10.91 -7.84
N LEU A 118 -0.06 -11.99 -7.09
CA LEU A 118 -0.32 -11.99 -5.66
C LEU A 118 0.57 -10.94 -4.96
N PRO A 119 0.07 -10.26 -3.92
CA PRO A 119 0.90 -9.41 -3.08
C PRO A 119 1.91 -10.25 -2.29
N ALA A 120 2.89 -9.59 -1.68
CA ALA A 120 3.62 -10.17 -0.57
C ALA A 120 2.80 -10.01 0.71
N ILE A 121 2.79 -11.04 1.54
CA ILE A 121 2.15 -11.02 2.86
C ILE A 121 3.24 -11.23 3.89
N THR A 122 3.41 -10.23 4.74
CA THR A 122 4.53 -10.18 5.67
C THR A 122 4.02 -10.12 7.08
N LEU A 123 4.49 -11.07 7.90
CA LEU A 123 4.22 -11.12 9.33
C LEU A 123 5.48 -10.77 10.09
N CYS A 124 5.37 -9.84 11.02
CA CYS A 124 6.49 -9.36 11.82
C CYS A 124 6.24 -9.57 13.30
N PHE A 125 7.29 -9.90 14.04
CA PHE A 125 7.22 -10.25 15.45
C PHE A 125 8.26 -9.44 16.23
N LYS A 126 7.85 -8.82 17.33
CA LYS A 126 8.79 -8.15 18.25
C LYS A 126 9.76 -9.16 18.88
N THR A 127 9.26 -10.35 19.17
CA THR A 127 10.02 -11.48 19.69
C THR A 127 9.54 -12.78 19.07
N THR A 128 10.46 -13.71 18.82
CA THR A 128 10.17 -15.08 18.37
C THR A 128 10.67 -16.14 19.35
N ILE A 129 11.09 -15.72 20.55
CA ILE A 129 11.60 -16.60 21.61
C ILE A 129 10.60 -16.62 22.79
N SER A 130 10.33 -17.81 23.31
CA SER A 130 9.50 -17.98 24.51
C SER A 130 10.25 -17.52 25.77
N PHE A 131 9.52 -17.09 26.79
CA PHE A 131 10.12 -16.72 28.08
C PHE A 131 10.84 -17.89 28.74
N LYS A 132 10.24 -19.08 28.62
CA LYS A 132 10.80 -20.31 29.16
C LYS A 132 12.13 -20.65 28.52
N ASP A 133 12.23 -20.56 27.20
CA ASP A 133 13.48 -20.84 26.49
C ASP A 133 14.51 -19.76 26.80
N PHE A 134 14.14 -18.48 26.72
CA PHE A 134 15.04 -17.38 27.06
C PHE A 134 15.61 -17.52 28.48
N CYS A 135 14.76 -17.75 29.49
CA CYS A 135 15.20 -17.92 30.87
C CYS A 135 15.94 -19.24 31.15
N SER A 136 15.86 -20.21 30.24
CA SER A 136 16.69 -21.42 30.29
C SER A 136 18.13 -21.15 29.85
N TYR A 137 18.30 -20.26 28.86
CA TYR A 137 19.61 -19.85 28.34
C TYR A 137 20.25 -18.74 29.19
N GLU A 138 19.44 -17.79 29.65
CA GLU A 138 19.86 -16.59 30.36
C GLU A 138 19.16 -16.48 31.74
N PRO A 139 19.40 -17.43 32.68
CA PRO A 139 18.70 -17.47 33.95
C PRO A 139 18.95 -16.23 34.83
N ASP A 140 20.08 -15.55 34.64
CA ASP A 140 20.47 -14.32 35.35
C ASP A 140 19.76 -13.07 34.81
N GLN A 141 19.21 -13.15 33.59
CA GLN A 141 18.42 -12.09 32.96
C GLN A 141 16.92 -12.26 33.17
N CYS A 142 16.53 -13.12 34.11
CA CYS A 142 15.15 -13.36 34.46
C CYS A 142 14.87 -13.12 35.93
N GLU A 143 13.66 -12.66 36.22
CA GLU A 143 13.17 -12.41 37.57
C GLU A 143 11.82 -13.09 37.79
N LYS A 144 11.41 -13.18 39.05
CA LYS A 144 10.09 -13.67 39.41
C LYS A 144 9.07 -12.55 39.19
N PRO A 145 7.89 -12.83 38.59
CA PRO A 145 6.83 -11.82 38.47
C PRO A 145 6.51 -11.16 39.80
N ARG A 146 6.45 -9.82 39.81
CA ARG A 146 6.16 -9.04 41.03
C ARG A 146 4.77 -9.35 41.58
N ASN A 147 3.80 -9.58 40.69
CA ASN A 147 2.45 -9.99 41.02
C ASN A 147 2.16 -11.38 40.46
N MET A 148 2.46 -12.41 41.25
CA MET A 148 2.25 -13.80 40.83
C MET A 148 0.78 -14.14 40.59
N GLU A 149 -0.17 -13.52 41.31
CA GLU A 149 -1.60 -13.80 41.14
C GLU A 149 -2.10 -13.31 39.78
N GLU A 150 -1.78 -12.07 39.43
CA GLU A 150 -2.11 -11.50 38.12
C GLU A 150 -1.40 -12.25 36.99
N PHE A 151 -0.11 -12.59 37.19
CA PHE A 151 0.63 -13.39 36.23
C PHE A 151 -0.07 -14.74 35.99
N CYS A 152 -0.33 -15.52 37.04
CA CYS A 152 -0.99 -16.82 36.89
C CYS A 152 -2.43 -16.73 36.37
N TRP A 153 -3.13 -15.62 36.62
CA TRP A 153 -4.44 -15.36 36.05
C TRP A 153 -4.38 -15.24 34.52
N LYS A 154 -3.36 -14.54 34.01
CA LYS A 154 -3.09 -14.41 32.56
C LYS A 154 -2.46 -15.68 31.96
N HIS A 155 -1.66 -16.39 32.75
CA HIS A 155 -0.78 -17.49 32.35
C HIS A 155 -1.09 -18.78 33.12
N ILE A 156 -2.34 -19.25 33.01
CA ILE A 156 -2.85 -20.40 33.77
C ILE A 156 -2.02 -21.67 33.52
N TYR A 157 -1.57 -21.88 32.29
CA TYR A 157 -0.79 -23.06 31.92
C TYR A 157 0.60 -23.07 32.56
N ASP A 158 1.26 -21.92 32.63
CA ASP A 158 2.60 -21.78 33.22
C ASP A 158 2.61 -21.94 34.75
N CYS A 159 1.46 -21.67 35.39
CA CYS A 159 1.30 -21.85 36.83
C CYS A 159 0.69 -23.20 37.24
N SER A 160 0.36 -24.08 36.28
CA SER A 160 -0.33 -25.35 36.55
C SER A 160 0.47 -26.33 37.42
N ASN A 161 1.81 -26.31 37.33
CA ASN A 161 2.73 -27.13 38.12
C ASN A 161 3.32 -26.38 39.33
N GLY A 162 2.68 -25.28 39.76
CA GLY A 162 3.14 -24.43 40.86
C GLY A 162 3.98 -23.23 40.40
N THR A 163 4.09 -22.24 41.27
CA THR A 163 4.65 -20.90 40.95
C THR A 163 6.14 -20.76 41.25
N THR A 164 6.80 -21.83 41.72
CA THR A 164 8.18 -21.76 42.22
C THR A 164 9.21 -21.56 41.11
N ASN A 165 8.90 -21.98 39.89
CA ASN A 165 9.82 -21.92 38.74
C ASN A 165 9.41 -20.88 37.69
N SER A 166 8.31 -20.13 37.91
CA SER A 166 7.85 -19.11 36.97
C SER A 166 8.83 -17.94 36.99
N LYS A 167 9.49 -17.72 35.85
CA LYS A 167 10.44 -16.64 35.61
C LYS A 167 10.03 -15.90 34.35
N ILE A 168 10.21 -14.59 34.37
CA ILE A 168 10.03 -13.71 33.21
C ILE A 168 11.34 -12.98 32.93
N PRO A 169 11.64 -12.64 31.67
CA PRO A 169 12.76 -11.77 31.34
C PRO A 169 12.66 -10.43 32.10
N LYS A 170 13.79 -9.92 32.59
CA LYS A 170 13.84 -8.59 33.18
C LYS A 170 13.55 -7.53 32.13
N GLN A 171 12.94 -6.43 32.56
CA GLN A 171 12.57 -5.30 31.71
C GLN A 171 13.67 -4.22 31.76
N ASP A 172 14.93 -4.63 31.58
CA ASP A 172 16.10 -3.75 31.55
C ASP A 172 16.79 -3.79 30.18
N ASP A 173 17.59 -2.76 29.90
CA ASP A 173 18.24 -2.56 28.60
C ASP A 173 19.18 -3.72 28.23
N ASP A 174 19.87 -4.30 29.21
CA ASP A 174 20.79 -5.43 29.02
C ASP A 174 20.03 -6.67 28.53
N THR A 175 18.90 -6.99 29.17
CA THR A 175 18.05 -8.12 28.78
C THR A 175 17.47 -7.92 27.38
N ILE A 176 17.02 -6.71 27.07
CA ILE A 176 16.51 -6.34 25.73
C ILE A 176 17.59 -6.56 24.68
N GLU A 177 18.82 -6.11 24.93
CA GLU A 177 19.92 -6.23 23.97
C GLU A 177 20.25 -7.69 23.69
N ILE A 178 20.32 -8.53 24.74
CA ILE A 178 20.58 -9.97 24.60
C ILE A 178 19.47 -10.64 23.77
N MET A 179 18.21 -10.30 24.03
CA MET A 179 17.08 -10.82 23.25
C MET A 179 17.14 -10.40 21.78
N GLN A 180 17.47 -9.14 21.50
CA GLN A 180 17.63 -8.64 20.13
C GLN A 180 18.76 -9.38 19.40
N ARG A 181 19.87 -9.69 20.10
CA ARG A 181 20.93 -10.54 19.53
C ARG A 181 20.40 -11.94 19.18
N TYR A 182 19.59 -12.56 20.03
CA TYR A 182 18.99 -13.86 19.72
C TYR A 182 18.00 -13.81 18.56
N LEU A 183 17.19 -12.75 18.48
CA LEU A 183 16.26 -12.53 17.37
C LEU A 183 16.99 -12.45 16.02
N LEU A 184 18.09 -11.69 15.99
CA LEU A 184 18.94 -11.47 14.81
C LEU A 184 19.75 -12.71 14.42
N ASN A 185 20.27 -13.46 15.40
CA ASN A 185 21.12 -14.63 15.18
C ASN A 185 20.33 -15.88 14.73
N ASP A 186 18.99 -15.78 14.68
CA ASP A 186 18.09 -16.79 14.09
C ASP A 186 18.20 -18.20 14.71
N SER A 187 18.91 -18.32 15.83
CA SER A 187 19.23 -19.58 16.49
C SER A 187 18.04 -20.15 17.27
N TYR A 188 17.06 -19.31 17.59
CA TYR A 188 15.95 -19.62 18.49
C TYR A 188 14.64 -19.05 17.91
N ASN A 189 14.14 -19.70 16.86
CA ASN A 189 12.77 -19.51 16.42
C ASN A 189 11.91 -20.61 17.03
N ASP A 190 10.84 -20.23 17.71
CA ASP A 190 9.80 -21.18 18.08
C ASP A 190 9.20 -21.82 16.80
N ALA A 191 9.50 -23.10 16.59
CA ALA A 191 9.01 -23.86 15.44
C ALA A 191 7.49 -24.08 15.50
N LEU A 192 6.89 -24.02 16.69
CA LEU A 192 5.46 -24.22 16.91
C LEU A 192 4.65 -22.97 16.56
N LEU A 193 5.27 -21.79 16.55
CA LEU A 193 4.59 -20.52 16.23
C LEU A 193 3.91 -20.51 14.85
N PHE A 194 4.35 -21.40 13.97
CA PHE A 194 4.04 -21.43 12.55
C PHE A 194 3.76 -22.85 12.04
N GLU A 195 3.07 -23.68 12.83
CA GLU A 195 2.77 -25.09 12.48
C GLU A 195 2.23 -25.24 11.05
N ASP A 196 1.32 -24.33 10.64
CA ASP A 196 0.71 -24.34 9.30
C ASP A 196 1.39 -23.41 8.28
N TYR A 197 2.28 -22.50 8.70
CA TYR A 197 2.75 -21.38 7.85
C TYR A 197 4.03 -21.68 7.06
N GLU A 198 4.68 -22.83 7.29
CA GLU A 198 5.94 -23.23 6.63
C GLU A 198 6.97 -22.07 6.61
N TYR A 199 7.16 -21.39 7.74
CA TYR A 199 7.93 -20.14 7.83
C TYR A 199 9.38 -20.27 7.31
N ALA A 200 9.98 -21.45 7.42
CA ALA A 200 11.32 -21.74 6.91
C ALA A 200 11.45 -21.52 5.38
N SER A 201 10.34 -21.59 4.64
CA SER A 201 10.28 -21.31 3.20
C SER A 201 10.12 -19.83 2.85
N LYS A 202 9.88 -18.96 3.84
CA LYS A 202 9.52 -17.55 3.64
C LYS A 202 10.76 -16.66 3.59
N ALA A 203 10.66 -15.53 2.89
CA ALA A 203 11.72 -14.54 2.89
C ALA A 203 11.79 -13.86 4.26
N ARG A 204 12.99 -13.80 4.84
CA ARG A 204 13.22 -13.21 6.16
C ARG A 204 13.82 -11.83 6.01
N THR A 205 13.27 -10.89 6.76
CA THR A 205 13.75 -9.50 6.80
C THR A 205 13.74 -9.00 8.24
N PHE A 206 14.53 -7.96 8.50
CA PHE A 206 14.57 -7.27 9.78
C PHE A 206 14.24 -5.80 9.53
N ILE A 207 13.32 -5.26 10.30
CA ILE A 207 12.90 -3.86 10.21
C ILE A 207 13.36 -3.15 11.46
N GLU A 208 14.09 -2.06 11.27
CA GLU A 208 14.52 -1.18 12.35
C GLU A 208 13.33 -0.35 12.86
N ASN A 209 13.11 -0.34 14.17
CA ASN A 209 12.15 0.54 14.81
C ASN A 209 12.84 1.83 15.28
N HIS A 210 12.82 2.86 14.44
CA HIS A 210 13.46 4.16 14.75
C HIS A 210 12.87 4.91 15.94
N LYS A 211 11.76 4.46 16.55
CA LYS A 211 11.21 5.09 17.76
C LYS A 211 11.86 4.59 19.04
N ASP A 212 12.41 3.39 19.00
CA ASP A 212 13.05 2.72 20.13
C ASP A 212 14.41 2.25 19.62
N ASP A 213 15.47 3.04 19.86
CA ASP A 213 16.81 3.02 19.22
C ASP A 213 17.55 1.67 19.11
N PHE A 214 16.97 0.56 19.56
CA PHE A 214 17.56 -0.78 19.54
C PHE A 214 16.60 -1.92 19.18
N LEU A 215 15.37 -1.62 18.73
CA LEU A 215 14.38 -2.66 18.45
C LEU A 215 14.31 -3.01 16.98
N TYR A 216 14.86 -4.18 16.63
CA TYR A 216 14.55 -4.82 15.37
C TYR A 216 13.28 -5.66 15.52
N ILE A 217 12.46 -5.64 14.48
CA ILE A 217 11.32 -6.55 14.35
C ILE A 217 11.66 -7.56 13.27
N LYS A 218 11.48 -8.84 13.59
CA LYS A 218 11.76 -9.93 12.66
C LYS A 218 10.54 -10.24 11.84
N CYS A 219 10.70 -10.27 10.52
CA CYS A 219 9.61 -10.41 9.57
C CYS A 219 9.78 -11.63 8.67
N TYR A 220 8.65 -12.27 8.35
CA TYR A 220 8.53 -13.43 7.48
C TYR A 220 7.53 -13.12 6.37
N SER A 221 8.00 -13.14 5.14
CA SER A 221 7.25 -12.67 3.98
C SER A 221 7.00 -13.80 2.99
N ASP A 222 5.73 -14.11 2.72
CA ASP A 222 5.35 -14.97 1.60
C ASP A 222 5.32 -14.15 0.31
N ASN A 223 5.81 -14.74 -0.78
CA ASN A 223 5.86 -14.12 -2.11
C ASN A 223 6.61 -12.77 -2.15
N LEU A 224 7.55 -12.54 -1.24
CA LEU A 224 8.48 -11.40 -1.31
C LEU A 224 9.66 -11.73 -2.21
N HIS A 225 9.88 -10.86 -3.18
CA HIS A 225 10.86 -10.99 -4.25
C HIS A 225 11.78 -9.76 -4.24
N LEU A 226 12.59 -9.64 -3.20
CA LEU A 226 13.66 -8.65 -3.18
C LEU A 226 14.66 -9.03 -4.28
N TYR A 227 15.09 -8.03 -5.07
CA TYR A 227 15.96 -8.22 -6.23
C TYR A 227 17.30 -8.87 -5.85
N GLN A 228 17.35 -10.21 -5.82
CA GLN A 228 18.58 -10.97 -5.67
C GLN A 228 19.20 -11.33 -7.03
N SER A 229 18.45 -11.20 -8.13
CA SER A 229 18.93 -11.44 -9.50
C SER A 229 18.33 -10.44 -10.50
N ARG A 230 18.99 -10.25 -11.65
CA ARG A 230 18.54 -9.34 -12.73
C ARG A 230 17.27 -9.80 -13.45
N SER A 231 16.78 -11.01 -13.20
CA SER A 231 15.56 -11.56 -13.80
C SER A 231 14.34 -11.30 -12.94
N GLU A 232 13.23 -10.90 -13.57
CA GLU A 232 11.94 -10.76 -12.89
C GLU A 232 11.50 -12.14 -12.37
N PRO A 233 11.38 -12.31 -11.05
CA PRO A 233 11.01 -13.59 -10.49
C PRO A 233 9.56 -13.92 -10.83
N LYS A 234 9.30 -15.22 -11.04
CA LYS A 234 7.95 -15.71 -11.31
C LYS A 234 7.08 -15.47 -10.08
N THR A 235 6.20 -14.48 -10.17
CA THR A 235 5.19 -14.22 -9.14
C THR A 235 4.06 -15.22 -9.29
N ARG A 236 3.50 -15.64 -8.14
CA ARG A 236 2.29 -16.45 -8.13
C ARG A 236 1.13 -15.60 -8.67
N LYS A 237 0.37 -16.15 -9.61
CA LYS A 237 -0.84 -15.52 -10.15
C LYS A 237 -2.07 -16.15 -9.51
N PHE A 238 -3.09 -15.35 -9.28
CA PHE A 238 -4.39 -15.84 -8.86
C PHE A 238 -5.37 -15.81 -10.03
N ASP A 239 -6.10 -16.91 -10.21
CA ASP A 239 -7.13 -17.04 -11.23
C ASP A 239 -8.52 -16.95 -10.60
N PHE A 240 -9.24 -15.87 -10.90
CA PHE A 240 -10.60 -15.65 -10.43
C PHE A 240 -11.64 -16.62 -11.00
N ASN A 241 -11.30 -17.39 -12.04
CA ASN A 241 -12.26 -18.34 -12.65
C ASN A 241 -12.42 -19.60 -11.80
N HIS A 242 -11.44 -19.91 -10.94
CA HIS A 242 -11.53 -21.06 -10.05
C HIS A 242 -12.33 -20.68 -8.80
N LYS A 243 -13.67 -20.74 -8.90
CA LYS A 243 -14.69 -20.39 -7.89
C LYS A 243 -14.57 -21.09 -6.51
N ALA A 244 -13.54 -21.87 -6.25
CA ALA A 244 -13.56 -22.84 -5.14
C ALA A 244 -13.12 -22.29 -3.78
N ARG A 245 -12.49 -21.10 -3.68
CA ARG A 245 -12.12 -20.52 -2.39
C ARG A 245 -12.18 -18.99 -2.45
N ASP A 246 -13.05 -18.40 -1.64
CA ASP A 246 -13.13 -16.94 -1.40
C ASP A 246 -11.88 -16.38 -0.71
N TRP A 247 -10.97 -17.26 -0.30
CA TRP A 247 -9.77 -16.96 0.47
C TRP A 247 -8.54 -17.46 -0.29
N PHE A 248 -7.57 -16.58 -0.51
CA PHE A 248 -6.32 -16.95 -1.17
C PHE A 248 -5.19 -17.22 -0.18
N PHE A 249 -5.38 -16.85 1.08
CA PHE A 249 -4.41 -17.02 2.13
C PHE A 249 -5.09 -17.15 3.49
N ARG A 250 -4.64 -18.15 4.26
CA ARG A 250 -5.08 -18.37 5.64
C ARG A 250 -3.86 -18.69 6.48
N ILE A 251 -3.72 -18.00 7.60
CA ILE A 251 -2.71 -18.31 8.60
C ILE A 251 -3.39 -18.53 9.93
N TRP A 252 -2.90 -19.55 10.63
CA TRP A 252 -3.10 -19.75 12.05
C TRP A 252 -1.78 -19.44 12.75
N LEU A 253 -1.78 -18.39 13.57
CA LEU A 253 -0.66 -18.14 14.48
C LEU A 253 -1.10 -18.61 15.86
N ASP A 254 -0.32 -19.51 16.44
CA ASP A 254 -0.50 -19.96 17.82
C ASP A 254 0.68 -19.42 18.65
N GLN A 255 0.44 -18.37 19.40
CA GLN A 255 1.45 -17.73 20.26
C GLN A 255 1.28 -18.19 21.71
N MET A 256 1.13 -19.50 21.96
CA MET A 256 0.93 -19.98 23.35
C MET A 256 2.15 -19.71 24.23
N GLU A 257 3.37 -19.80 23.68
CA GLU A 257 4.60 -19.74 24.46
C GLU A 257 5.36 -18.42 24.29
N ILE A 258 4.95 -17.58 23.32
CA ILE A 258 5.55 -16.26 23.09
C ILE A 258 4.71 -15.21 23.80
N GLU A 259 5.11 -14.91 25.02
CA GLU A 259 4.56 -13.81 25.77
C GLU A 259 5.15 -12.46 25.33
N PRO A 260 4.34 -11.38 25.39
CA PRO A 260 4.83 -10.04 25.11
C PRO A 260 5.92 -9.67 26.12
N PHE A 261 7.15 -9.46 25.64
CA PHE A 261 8.21 -8.86 26.44
C PHE A 261 7.81 -7.43 26.87
N TYR A 262 7.04 -6.74 26.03
CA TYR A 262 6.49 -5.42 26.31
C TYR A 262 5.24 -5.51 27.17
N PRO A 263 4.79 -4.41 27.80
CA PRO A 263 3.51 -4.39 28.50
C PRO A 263 2.42 -5.11 27.70
N PRO A 264 1.52 -5.85 28.34
CA PRO A 264 0.52 -6.71 27.68
C PRO A 264 -0.40 -5.96 26.71
N ASP A 265 -0.42 -4.64 26.77
CA ASP A 265 -1.19 -3.76 25.91
C ASP A 265 -0.53 -3.52 24.53
N ASP A 266 0.73 -3.91 24.36
CA ASP A 266 1.52 -3.68 23.15
C ASP A 266 1.42 -4.85 22.16
N PRO A 267 1.14 -4.57 20.87
CA PRO A 267 1.04 -5.61 19.85
C PRO A 267 2.39 -6.31 19.63
N GLN A 268 2.37 -7.64 19.64
CA GLN A 268 3.55 -8.48 19.44
C GLN A 268 3.74 -8.93 18.00
N ALA A 269 2.62 -9.08 17.28
CA ALA A 269 2.59 -9.45 15.90
C ALA A 269 2.08 -8.27 15.07
N PHE A 270 2.64 -8.15 13.87
CA PHE A 270 2.21 -7.19 12.88
C PHE A 270 2.06 -7.86 11.53
N ILE A 271 1.25 -7.26 10.68
CA ILE A 271 1.05 -7.70 9.30
C ILE A 271 1.18 -6.54 8.33
N ALA A 272 1.75 -6.81 7.17
CA ALA A 272 1.64 -5.96 6.00
C ALA A 272 1.27 -6.77 4.75
N ILE A 273 0.51 -6.14 3.88
CA ILE A 273 0.20 -6.63 2.53
C ILE A 273 0.73 -5.57 1.57
N HIS A 274 1.73 -5.95 0.77
CA HIS A 274 2.47 -4.98 -0.04
C HIS A 274 2.88 -5.55 -1.39
N SER A 275 3.45 -4.69 -2.23
CA SER A 275 4.03 -5.12 -3.50
C SER A 275 5.13 -6.15 -3.24
N PRO A 276 5.14 -7.28 -3.97
CA PRO A 276 6.17 -8.31 -3.81
C PRO A 276 7.59 -7.83 -4.13
N PHE A 277 7.75 -6.65 -4.71
CA PHE A 277 9.04 -6.09 -5.12
C PHE A 277 9.51 -4.92 -4.25
N VAL A 278 8.74 -4.56 -3.22
CA VAL A 278 9.01 -3.40 -2.37
C VAL A 278 9.22 -3.90 -0.94
N PRO A 279 10.36 -3.60 -0.29
CA PRO A 279 10.52 -3.89 1.12
C PRO A 279 9.56 -3.02 1.94
N ILE A 280 9.09 -3.55 3.08
CA ILE A 280 8.23 -2.82 4.00
C ILE A 280 9.04 -2.01 5.01
N VAL A 281 8.45 -0.91 5.46
CA VAL A 281 8.92 -0.16 6.62
C VAL A 281 7.94 -0.31 7.79
N LEU A 282 8.37 0.06 9.00
CA LEU A 282 7.55 -0.05 10.21
C LEU A 282 6.19 0.65 10.09
N ALA A 283 6.13 1.76 9.36
CA ALA A 283 4.90 2.53 9.16
C ALA A 283 3.82 1.79 8.33
N ASP A 284 4.22 0.78 7.55
CA ASP A 284 3.30 -0.03 6.74
C ASP A 284 2.68 -1.19 7.53
N LEU A 285 3.17 -1.44 8.75
CA LEU A 285 2.76 -2.55 9.58
C LEU A 285 1.45 -2.26 10.31
N HIS A 286 0.51 -3.20 10.22
CA HIS A 286 -0.71 -3.20 11.02
C HIS A 286 -0.54 -4.11 12.23
N ALA A 287 -0.79 -3.58 13.42
CA ALA A 287 -0.74 -4.33 14.67
C ALA A 287 -1.86 -5.39 14.72
N ILE A 288 -1.49 -6.61 15.11
CA ILE A 288 -2.44 -7.70 15.37
C ILE A 288 -2.49 -7.92 16.88
N ARG A 289 -3.70 -7.93 17.43
CA ARG A 289 -3.96 -8.22 18.84
C ARG A 289 -4.22 -9.71 19.05
N GLN A 290 -3.76 -10.19 20.19
CA GLN A 290 -4.05 -11.53 20.66
C GLN A 290 -5.56 -11.77 20.82
N GLY A 291 -5.99 -13.00 20.54
CA GLY A 291 -7.38 -13.44 20.79
C GLY A 291 -8.41 -12.95 19.78
N GLU A 292 -8.00 -12.17 18.77
CA GLU A 292 -8.88 -11.64 17.74
C GLU A 292 -8.74 -12.43 16.41
N THR A 293 -9.84 -12.50 15.66
CA THR A 293 -9.87 -13.03 14.29
C THR A 293 -9.90 -11.87 13.31
N TYR A 294 -9.03 -11.88 12.31
CA TYR A 294 -8.87 -10.80 11.34
C TYR A 294 -9.26 -11.26 9.94
N GLU A 295 -10.27 -10.60 9.37
CA GLU A 295 -10.61 -10.72 7.95
C GLU A 295 -10.12 -9.48 7.21
N ILE A 296 -9.15 -9.67 6.30
CA ILE A 296 -8.56 -8.56 5.54
C ILE A 296 -9.01 -8.67 4.09
N TYR A 297 -9.71 -7.64 3.61
CA TYR A 297 -10.14 -7.52 2.23
C TYR A 297 -9.16 -6.65 1.46
N VAL A 298 -8.56 -7.20 0.40
CA VAL A 298 -7.52 -6.50 -0.36
C VAL A 298 -8.07 -6.04 -1.71
N GLN A 299 -7.95 -4.73 -1.96
CA GLN A 299 -8.14 -4.14 -3.28
C GLN A 299 -6.79 -3.70 -3.84
N LEU A 300 -6.44 -4.22 -5.01
CA LEU A 300 -5.20 -3.87 -5.69
C LEU A 300 -5.37 -2.57 -6.47
N ALA A 301 -4.37 -1.70 -6.40
CA ALA A 301 -4.29 -0.47 -7.16
C ALA A 301 -2.93 -0.39 -7.88
N SER A 302 -2.93 0.12 -9.11
CA SER A 302 -1.72 0.48 -9.85
C SER A 302 -1.72 1.97 -10.09
N ILE A 303 -0.61 2.64 -9.77
CA ILE A 303 -0.44 4.07 -9.99
C ILE A 303 0.69 4.23 -11.02
N HIS A 304 0.35 4.78 -12.18
CA HIS A 304 1.32 5.13 -13.21
C HIS A 304 1.63 6.62 -13.11
N LEU A 305 2.78 6.95 -12.55
CA LEU A 305 3.29 8.32 -12.49
C LEU A 305 4.15 8.62 -13.70
N PHE A 306 3.90 9.75 -14.36
CA PHE A 306 4.78 10.28 -15.37
C PHE A 306 5.86 11.12 -14.70
N ILE A 307 7.12 10.69 -14.80
CA ILE A 307 8.26 11.48 -14.34
C ILE A 307 8.49 12.58 -15.38
N PHE A 308 8.04 13.79 -15.06
CA PHE A 308 8.41 14.98 -15.82
C PHE A 308 9.64 15.61 -15.18
N CYS A 309 10.69 15.82 -15.98
CA CYS A 309 11.86 16.59 -15.56
C CYS A 309 11.46 18.06 -15.39
N TYR A 310 11.05 18.45 -14.19
CA TYR A 310 10.97 19.86 -13.83
C TYR A 310 12.40 20.41 -13.77
N LYS A 311 12.70 21.42 -14.59
CA LYS A 311 13.79 22.35 -14.28
C LYS A 311 13.29 23.21 -13.13
N GLY A 312 13.88 23.00 -11.94
CA GLY A 312 13.66 23.84 -10.76
C GLY A 312 14.13 25.27 -10.96
#